data_AF-A0A957M4R5-F1
#
_entry.id   AF-A0A957M4R5-F1
#
_cell.length_a   1.000
_cell.length_b   1.000
_cell.length_c   1.000
_cell.angle_alpha   90.00
_cell.angle_beta   90.00
_cell.angle_gamma   90.00
#
_symmetry.space_group_name_H-M   'P 1'
#
loop_
_entity.id
_entity.type
_entity.pdbx_description
1 polymer ?
#
loop_
_entity_poly.entity_id
_entity_poly.type
_entity_poly.pdbx_seq_one_letter_code
_entity_poly.pdbx_strand_id
1 'polypeptide(L)' 'MELEQCVATMQRNAQRIAALVAGVPDEQARWKPDAESWSILEVVNHLLDEEREDFRVRIDYTLHRPGEKWP' A
#
# COMPACT_ATOMS: atom_id res chain seq x y z
N MET A 1 3.78 2.20 21.01
CA MET A 1 3.07 1.17 20.23
C MET A 1 4.07 0.04 20.04
N GLU A 2 3.73 -1.16 20.50
CA GLU A 2 4.65 -2.29 20.47
C GLU A 2 4.83 -2.80 19.03
N LEU A 3 6.05 -3.21 18.64
CA LEU A 3 6.36 -3.66 17.28
C LEU A 3 5.43 -4.76 16.79
N GLU A 4 5.14 -5.74 17.64
CA GLU A 4 4.23 -6.85 17.34
C GLU A 4 2.80 -6.35 17.02
N GLN A 5 2.35 -5.31 17.72
CA GLN A 5 1.05 -4.70 17.47
C GLN A 5 1.01 -4.00 16.10
N CYS A 6 2.10 -3.33 15.71
CA CYS A 6 2.25 -2.73 14.38
C CYS A 6 2.14 -3.80 13.30
N VAL A 7 2.96 -4.86 13.41
CA VAL A 7 3.01 -5.96 12.44
C VAL A 7 1.64 -6.62 12.29
N ALA A 8 1.00 -6.96 13.41
CA ALA A 8 -0.32 -7.57 13.40
C ALA A 8 -1.39 -6.65 12.79
N THR A 9 -1.26 -5.34 12.97
CA THR A 9 -2.17 -4.35 12.37
C THR A 9 -1.97 -4.24 10.86
N MET A 10 -0.73 -4.19 10.38
CA MET A 10 -0.42 -4.17 8.94
C MET A 10 -0.95 -5.42 8.24
N GLN A 11 -0.74 -6.60 8.83
CA GLN A 11 -1.27 -7.87 8.30
C GLN A 11 -2.80 -7.86 8.20
N ARG A 12 -3.50 -7.41 9.24
CA ARG A 12 -4.97 -7.28 9.20
C ARG A 12 -5.46 -6.26 8.18
N ASN A 13 -4.74 -5.16 7.99
CA ASN A 13 -5.12 -4.13 7.02
C ASN A 13 -5.04 -4.65 5.59
N ALA A 14 -4.02 -5.45 5.24
CA ALA A 14 -3.94 -6.10 3.94
C ALA A 14 -5.18 -6.99 3.67
N GLN A 15 -5.62 -7.77 4.67
CA GLN A 15 -6.83 -8.58 4.58
C GLN A 15 -8.10 -7.73 4.44
N ARG A 16 -8.19 -6.60 5.14
CA ARG A 16 -9.32 -5.67 5.03
C ARG A 16 -9.41 -5.04 3.65
N ILE A 17 -8.28 -4.61 3.08
CA ILE A 17 -8.24 -4.06 1.71
C ILE A 17 -8.76 -5.11 0.72
N ALA A 18 -8.26 -6.35 0.81
CA ALA A 18 -8.72 -7.45 -0.03
C ALA A 18 -10.24 -7.71 0.12
N ALA A 19 -10.76 -7.65 1.34
CA ALA A 19 -12.19 -7.81 1.61
C ALA A 19 -13.04 -6.64 1.06
N LEU A 20 -12.54 -5.40 1.13
CA LEU A 20 -13.25 -4.22 0.63
C LEU A 20 -13.42 -4.22 -0.89
N VAL A 21 -12.46 -4.79 -1.62
CA VAL A 21 -12.50 -4.85 -3.09
C VAL A 21 -13.03 -6.20 -3.61
N ALA A 22 -13.37 -7.14 -2.71
CA ALA A 22 -13.86 -8.44 -3.09
C ALA A 22 -15.21 -8.33 -3.84
N GLY A 23 -15.29 -8.96 -5.02
CA GLY A 23 -16.50 -8.97 -5.83
C GLY A 23 -16.77 -7.69 -6.62
N VAL A 24 -15.87 -6.69 -6.58
CA VAL A 24 -15.95 -5.53 -7.46
C VAL A 24 -15.69 -5.98 -8.92
N PRO A 25 -16.62 -5.74 -9.86
CA PRO A 25 -16.39 -6.06 -11.27
C PRO A 25 -15.24 -5.25 -11.86
N ASP A 26 -14.52 -5.79 -12.85
CA ASP A 26 -13.37 -5.10 -13.47
C ASP A 26 -13.74 -3.72 -14.05
N GLU A 27 -14.92 -3.59 -14.65
CA GLU A 27 -15.43 -2.29 -15.13
C GLU A 27 -15.53 -1.25 -14.00
N GLN A 28 -16.12 -1.64 -12.87
CA GLN A 28 -16.24 -0.76 -11.70
C GLN A 28 -14.88 -0.48 -11.06
N ALA A 29 -13.97 -1.46 -11.06
CA ALA A 29 -12.63 -1.29 -10.53
C ALA A 29 -11.81 -0.25 -11.30
N ARG A 30 -12.07 -0.10 -12.60
CA ARG A 30 -11.40 0.84 -13.51
C ARG A 30 -12.15 2.17 -13.68
N TRP A 31 -13.38 2.25 -13.22
CA TRP A 31 -14.19 3.46 -13.35
C TRP A 31 -13.60 4.62 -12.54
N LYS A 32 -13.67 5.83 -13.12
CA LYS A 32 -13.23 7.08 -12.51
C LYS A 32 -14.40 8.08 -12.55
N PRO A 33 -14.72 8.77 -11.44
CA PRO A 33 -15.79 9.77 -11.42
C PRO A 33 -15.46 11.00 -12.29
N ASP A 34 -14.18 11.34 -12.39
CA ASP A 34 -13.64 12.41 -13.21
C ASP A 34 -12.17 12.12 -13.56
N ALA A 35 -11.54 13.02 -14.33
CA ALA A 35 -10.17 12.85 -14.80
C ALA A 35 -9.10 13.00 -13.70
N GLU A 36 -9.42 13.65 -12.59
CA GLU A 36 -8.47 13.96 -11.51
C GLU A 36 -8.50 12.91 -10.38
N SER A 37 -9.63 12.22 -10.24
CA SER A 37 -9.85 11.15 -9.27
C SER A 37 -9.10 9.88 -9.65
N TRP A 38 -8.91 8.99 -8.68
CA TRP A 38 -8.37 7.65 -8.92
C TRP A 38 -9.50 6.61 -8.92
N SER A 39 -9.37 5.62 -9.77
CA SER A 39 -10.16 4.39 -9.74
C SER A 39 -9.73 3.51 -8.55
N ILE A 40 -10.56 2.52 -8.22
CA ILE A 40 -10.23 1.52 -7.18
C ILE A 40 -8.92 0.79 -7.54
N LEU A 41 -8.75 0.44 -8.82
CA LEU A 41 -7.54 -0.22 -9.31
C LEU A 41 -6.29 0.65 -9.11
N GLU A 42 -6.36 1.94 -9.45
CA GLU A 42 -5.24 2.87 -9.27
C GLU A 42 -4.87 3.03 -7.79
N VAL A 43 -5.87 3.13 -6.90
CA VAL A 43 -5.62 3.17 -5.44
C VAL A 43 -4.93 1.89 -4.96
N VAL A 44 -5.40 0.71 -5.36
CA VAL A 44 -4.80 -0.57 -4.93
C VAL A 44 -3.37 -0.72 -5.46
N ASN A 45 -3.11 -0.33 -6.71
CA ASN A 45 -1.76 -0.35 -7.28
C ASN A 45 -0.82 0.61 -6.53
N HIS A 46 -1.26 1.83 -6.25
CA HIS A 46 -0.47 2.77 -5.46
C HIS A 46 -0.10 2.21 -4.08
N LEU A 47 -1.05 1.58 -3.38
CA LEU A 47 -0.76 0.93 -2.09
C LEU A 47 0.30 -0.18 -2.20
N LEU A 48 0.30 -0.93 -3.31
CA LEU A 48 1.32 -1.95 -3.58
C LEU A 48 2.69 -1.32 -3.83
N ASP A 49 2.73 -0.23 -4.58
CA ASP A 49 3.97 0.50 -4.90
C ASP A 49 4.56 1.10 -3.62
N GLU A 50 3.74 1.76 -2.79
CA GLU A 50 4.15 2.30 -1.50
C GLU A 50 4.71 1.23 -0.56
N GLU A 51 4.06 0.06 -0.45
CA GLU A 51 4.53 -1.03 0.42
C GLU A 51 5.86 -1.63 -0.07
N ARG A 52 6.06 -1.73 -1.40
CA ARG A 52 7.22 -2.43 -1.98
C ARG A 52 8.41 -1.51 -2.24
N GLU A 53 8.13 -0.34 -2.77
CA GLU A 53 9.11 0.56 -3.36
C GLU A 53 9.41 1.75 -2.46
N ASP A 54 8.48 2.17 -1.58
CA ASP A 54 8.71 3.29 -0.67
C ASP A 54 8.98 2.82 0.76
N PHE A 55 7.97 2.34 1.50
CA PHE A 55 8.09 2.04 2.92
C PHE A 55 9.15 0.99 3.23
N ARG A 56 9.12 -0.14 2.52
CA ARG A 56 10.09 -1.23 2.74
C ARG A 56 11.51 -0.76 2.45
N VAL A 57 11.71 0.01 1.39
CA VAL A 57 13.02 0.53 1.01
C VAL A 57 13.52 1.52 2.07
N ARG A 58 12.67 2.44 2.51
CA ARG A 58 13.02 3.43 3.56
C ARG A 58 13.38 2.76 4.89
N ILE A 59 12.65 1.72 5.29
CA ILE A 59 12.96 0.94 6.49
C ILE A 59 14.33 0.25 6.35
N ASP A 60 14.62 -0.38 5.20
CA ASP A 60 15.92 -1.01 4.95
C ASP A 60 17.07 0.00 5.04
N TYR A 61 16.92 1.16 4.41
CA TYR A 61 17.93 2.23 4.45
C TYR A 61 18.15 2.75 5.87
N THR A 62 17.06 2.95 6.61
CA THR A 62 17.12 3.46 8.00
C THR A 62 17.83 2.48 8.93
N LEU A 63 17.54 1.18 8.80
CA LEU A 63 18.05 0.17 9.74
C LEU A 63 19.42 -0.40 9.35
N HIS A 64 19.71 -0.50 8.05
CA HIS A 64 20.85 -1.26 7.56
C HIS A 64 21.86 -0.43 6.77
N ARG A 65 21.53 0.81 6.36
CA ARG A 65 22.39 1.66 5.50
C ARG A 65 22.54 3.09 6.02
N PRO A 66 22.94 3.28 7.29
CA PRO A 66 23.07 4.62 7.85
C PRO A 66 24.14 5.44 7.11
N GLY A 67 23.77 6.64 6.67
CA GLY A 67 24.66 7.57 5.96
C GLY A 67 24.66 7.44 4.43
N GLU A 68 24.01 6.43 3.87
CA GLU A 68 23.77 6.37 2.43
C GLU A 68 22.69 7.38 2.00
N LYS A 69 22.82 7.92 0.79
CA LYS A 69 21.78 8.78 0.20
C LYS A 69 20.55 7.92 -0.09
N TRP A 70 19.38 8.41 0.33
CA TRP A 70 18.12 7.75 0.05
C TRP A 70 17.84 7.75 -1.47
N PRO A 71 17.26 6.67 -2.00
CA PRO A 71 16.86 6.57 -3.41
C PRO A 71 15.76 7.58 -3.77
#